data_AF-A0A545V9A2-F1
#
_entry.id   AF-A0A545V9A2-F1
#
_cell.length_a   1.000
_cell.length_b   1.000
_cell.length_c   1.000
_cell.angle_alpha   90.00
_cell.angle_beta   90.00
_cell.angle_gamma   90.00
#
_symmetry.space_group_name_H-M   'P 1'
#
loop_
_entity.id
_entity.type
_entity.pdbx_description
1 polymer ?
#
loop_
_entity_poly.entity_id
_entity_poly.type
_entity_poly.pdbx_seq_one_letter_code
_entity_poly.pdbx_strand_id
1 'polypeptide(L)' 'MPVIVRATNGKSKRAKTSKVKLSTVVQPYDLEAFYVRYAEVCKAGMVALKPRDRSKNKAKAKAKKKKTAA' A
#
# COMPACT_ATOMS: atom_id res chain seq x y z
N MET A 1 9.30 4.68 -21.35
CA MET A 1 8.84 3.31 -21.69
C MET A 1 7.59 3.00 -20.87
N PRO A 2 6.52 2.47 -21.47
CA PRO A 2 5.28 2.13 -20.75
C PRO A 2 5.46 0.93 -19.82
N VAL A 3 4.63 0.85 -18.78
CA VAL A 3 4.67 -0.22 -17.76
C VAL A 3 3.36 -1.01 -17.76
N ILE A 4 3.43 -2.34 -17.64
CA ILE A 4 2.25 -3.20 -17.49
C ILE A 4 2.01 -3.56 -16.02
N VAL A 5 0.81 -3.31 -15.53
CA VAL A 5 0.38 -3.68 -14.17
C VAL A 5 -0.67 -4.78 -14.27
N ARG A 6 -0.48 -5.87 -13.52
CA ARG A 6 -1.38 -7.03 -13.50
C ARG A 6 -1.77 -7.37 -12.07
N ALA A 7 -3.06 -7.59 -11.84
CA ALA A 7 -3.59 -8.04 -10.55
C ALA A 7 -4.48 -9.27 -10.75
N THR A 8 -4.39 -10.24 -9.83
CA THR A 8 -5.25 -11.43 -9.85
C THR A 8 -5.60 -11.86 -8.43
N ASN A 9 -6.79 -12.44 -8.26
CA ASN A 9 -7.23 -13.02 -6.99
C ASN A 9 -6.62 -14.39 -6.68
N GLY A 10 -5.53 -14.77 -7.36
CA GLY A 10 -4.75 -15.97 -7.08
C GLY A 10 -5.41 -17.31 -7.44
N LYS A 11 -6.66 -17.32 -7.93
CA LYS A 11 -7.38 -18.57 -8.21
C LYS A 11 -6.71 -19.38 -9.33
N SER A 12 -6.61 -20.70 -9.10
CA SER A 12 -5.97 -21.63 -10.04
C SER A 12 -6.89 -22.03 -11.20
N LYS A 13 -6.39 -22.86 -12.14
CA LYS A 13 -7.18 -23.40 -13.27
C LYS A 13 -8.43 -24.15 -12.81
N ARG A 14 -8.42 -24.74 -11.59
CA ARG A 14 -9.55 -25.49 -11.01
C ARG A 14 -10.76 -24.61 -10.67
N ALA A 15 -10.54 -23.33 -10.39
CA ALA A 15 -11.60 -22.37 -10.06
C ALA A 15 -11.68 -21.25 -11.13
N LYS A 16 -11.59 -21.62 -12.41
CA LYS A 16 -11.48 -20.67 -13.54
C LYS A 16 -12.67 -19.72 -13.62
N THR A 17 -13.88 -20.20 -13.36
CA THR A 17 -15.13 -19.41 -13.43
C THR A 17 -15.14 -18.22 -12.48
N SER A 18 -14.46 -18.32 -11.34
CA SER A 18 -14.40 -17.24 -10.35
C SER A 18 -13.04 -16.53 -10.31
N LYS A 19 -12.15 -16.86 -11.26
CA LYS A 19 -10.82 -16.27 -11.39
C LYS A 19 -10.93 -14.86 -11.98
N VAL A 20 -10.46 -13.88 -11.21
CA VAL A 20 -10.44 -12.48 -11.64
C VAL A 20 -9.00 -12.12 -12.01
N LYS A 21 -8.82 -11.53 -13.19
CA LYS A 21 -7.57 -10.98 -13.69
C LYS A 21 -7.83 -9.59 -14.23
N LEU A 22 -7.04 -8.63 -13.80
CA LEU A 22 -7.06 -7.25 -14.28
C LEU A 22 -5.68 -6.94 -14.84
N SER A 23 -5.64 -6.21 -15.96
CA SER A 23 -4.39 -5.74 -16.55
C SER A 23 -4.59 -4.35 -17.12
N THR A 24 -3.61 -3.48 -16.93
CA THR A 24 -3.57 -2.15 -17.54
C THR A 24 -2.15 -1.83 -17.99
N VAL A 25 -2.04 -0.98 -19.01
CA VAL A 25 -0.78 -0.43 -19.51
C VAL A 25 -0.74 1.04 -19.13
N VAL A 26 0.26 1.42 -18.34
CA VAL A 26 0.46 2.78 -17.87
C VAL A 26 1.48 3.45 -18.78
N GLN A 27 1.07 4.55 -19.39
CA GLN A 27 1.94 5.35 -20.24
C GLN A 27 2.89 6.20 -19.39
N PRO A 28 4.07 6.56 -19.92
CA PRO A 28 5.07 7.31 -19.15
C PRO A 28 4.55 8.64 -18.59
N TYR A 29 3.68 9.33 -19.33
CA TYR A 29 3.13 10.62 -18.94
C TYR A 29 2.03 10.52 -17.87
N ASP A 30 1.37 9.36 -17.74
CA ASP A 30 0.33 9.11 -16.74
C ASP A 30 0.87 8.48 -15.45
N LEU A 31 2.18 8.19 -15.39
CA LEU A 31 2.77 7.36 -14.36
C LEU A 31 2.57 7.95 -12.96
N GLU A 32 2.79 9.25 -12.82
CA GLU A 32 2.65 9.95 -11.55
C GLU A 32 1.20 9.94 -11.05
N ALA A 33 0.25 10.33 -11.91
CA ALA A 33 -1.18 10.33 -11.59
C ALA A 33 -1.73 8.92 -11.31
N PHE A 34 -1.18 7.89 -11.95
CA PHE A 34 -1.48 6.50 -11.64
C PHE A 34 -0.95 6.11 -10.25
N TYR A 35 0.30 6.42 -9.93
CA TYR A 35 0.91 6.02 -8.66
C TYR A 35 0.25 6.67 -7.44
N VAL A 36 -0.19 7.93 -7.55
CA VAL A 36 -0.94 8.60 -6.47
C VAL A 36 -2.22 7.83 -6.13
N ARG A 37 -3.07 7.57 -7.14
CA ARG A 37 -4.32 6.82 -6.95
C ARG A 37 -4.06 5.38 -6.51
N TYR A 38 -3.06 4.73 -7.09
CA TYR A 38 -2.68 3.37 -6.73
C TYR A 38 -2.25 3.27 -5.25
N ALA A 39 -1.46 4.23 -4.76
CA ALA A 39 -1.04 4.28 -3.37
C ALA A 39 -2.21 4.44 -2.39
N GLU A 40 -3.21 5.28 -2.73
CA GLU A 40 -4.42 5.46 -1.93
C GLU A 40 -5.22 4.15 -1.82
N VAL A 41 -5.43 3.47 -2.95
CA VAL A 41 -6.12 2.17 -3.00
C VAL A 41 -5.37 1.13 -2.17
N CYS A 42 -4.05 1.05 -2.31
CA CYS A 42 -3.22 0.14 -1.53
C CYS A 42 -3.31 0.43 -0.03
N LYS A 43 -3.27 1.71 0.37
CA LYS A 43 -3.39 2.12 1.77
C LYS A 43 -4.75 1.76 2.36
N ALA A 44 -5.83 1.97 1.62
CA ALA A 44 -7.19 1.61 2.02
C ALA A 44 -7.43 0.09 2.05
N GLY A 45 -6.75 -0.68 1.18
CA GLY A 45 -6.90 -2.14 1.10
C GLY A 45 -6.01 -2.92 2.08
N MET A 46 -4.83 -2.43 2.42
CA MET A 46 -3.84 -3.15 3.26
C MET A 46 -3.96 -2.83 4.76
N VAL A 47 -5.20 -2.86 5.28
CA VAL A 47 -5.50 -2.46 6.66
C VAL A 47 -5.23 -3.58 7.67
N ALA A 48 -5.25 -4.84 7.24
CA ALA A 48 -5.10 -6.00 8.12
C ALA A 48 -3.65 -6.30 8.57
N LEU A 49 -2.67 -5.46 8.22
CA LEU A 49 -1.28 -5.63 8.63
C LEU A 49 -1.10 -5.27 10.11
N LYS A 50 -0.22 -6.01 10.81
CA LYS A 50 0.14 -5.69 12.20
C LYS A 50 0.66 -4.26 12.27
N PRO A 51 0.06 -3.38 13.11
CA PRO A 51 0.54 -2.02 13.26
C PRO A 51 2.01 -2.00 13.70
N ARG A 52 2.78 -1.09 13.11
CA ARG A 52 4.18 -0.90 13.49
C ARG A 52 4.28 -0.62 14.98
N ASP A 53 5.16 -1.34 15.68
CA ASP A 53 5.44 -1.03 17.08
C ASP A 53 6.05 0.38 17.18
N ARG A 54 5.37 1.25 17.93
CA ARG A 54 5.77 2.64 18.20
C ARG A 54 6.21 2.83 19.65
N SER A 55 6.36 1.78 20.45
CA SER A 55 6.73 1.83 21.87
C SER A 55 7.98 2.68 22.11
N LYS A 56 9.08 2.37 21.40
CA LYS A 56 10.36 3.10 21.49
C LYS A 56 10.25 4.57 21.06
N ASN A 57 9.47 4.85 20.02
CA ASN A 57 9.28 6.23 19.53
C ASN A 57 8.39 7.05 20.45
N LYS A 58 7.34 6.44 21.02
CA LYS A 58 6.48 7.07 22.03
C LYS A 58 7.25 7.35 23.32
N ALA A 59 8.12 6.44 23.76
CA ALA A 59 8.99 6.65 24.93
C ALA A 59 9.95 7.83 24.71
N LYS A 60 10.64 7.88 23.57
CA LYS A 60 11.53 8.99 23.20
C LYS A 60 10.77 10.33 23.09
N ALA A 61 9.57 10.34 22.51
CA ALA A 61 8.74 11.53 22.40
C ALA A 61 8.28 12.04 23.78
N LYS A 62 7.83 11.15 24.67
CA LYS A 62 7.49 11.50 26.06
C LYS A 62 8.69 12.03 26.83
N ALA A 63 9.86 11.42 26.70
CA ALA A 63 11.09 11.87 27.35
C ALA A 63 11.52 13.26 26.86
N LYS A 64 11.46 13.54 25.55
CA LYS A 64 11.71 14.89 25.01
C LYS A 64 10.71 15.91 25.54
N LYS A 65 9.41 15.60 25.55
CA LYS A 65 8.36 16.52 26.04
C LYS A 65 8.53 16.84 27.54
N LYS A 66 8.98 15.87 28.34
CA LYS A 66 9.27 16.07 29.78
C LYS A 66 10.52 16.95 30.01
N LYS A 67 11.50 16.91 29.10
CA LYS A 67 12.71 17.75 29.14
C LYS A 67 12.52 19.19 28.64
N THR A 68 11.44 19.46 27.91
CA THR A 68 11.12 20.81 27.39
C THR A 68 10.06 21.53 28.23
N ALA A 69 9.42 20.81 29.15
CA ALA A 69 8.42 21.35 30.09
C ALA A 69 8.99 21.55 31.52
N ALA A 70 10.28 21.26 31.72
CA ALA A 70 11.05 21.56 32.93
C ALA A 70 12.18 22.51 32.52
#